data_AF-A0A920J7D6-F1
#
_entry.id   AF-A0A920J7D6-F1
#
_cell.length_a   1.000
_cell.length_b   1.000
_cell.length_c   1.000
_cell.angle_alpha   90.00
_cell.angle_beta   90.00
_cell.angle_gamma   90.00
#
_symmetry.space_group_name_H-M   'P 1'
#
loop_
_entity.id
_entity.type
_entity.pdbx_description
1 polymer ?
#
loop_
_entity_poly.entity_id
_entity_poly.type
_entity_poly.pdbx_seq_one_letter_code
_entity_poly.pdbx_strand_id
1 'polypeptide(L)'
;MGFSVAGLALLGLMFVYLLFVIWLEVDDAFEIVTAYGLGGSSIALFSRVGGGIYTKAADVGADLVGKVEAGIPEDDPRNPATIADNVGDNVGDVAGMGADLFESYAGSIIAPVALTAFAVTGGLEAADATSSGVIGQLMFPHGYCTCWYDRFNTRFLPSQGR
;
A
#
# COMPACT_ATOMS: atom_id res chain seq x y z
N MET A 1 8.42 9.30 -5.90
CA MET A 1 7.75 8.12 -5.33
C MET A 1 6.23 8.24 -5.41
N GLY A 2 5.57 9.14 -4.66
CA GLY A 2 4.10 9.19 -4.56
C GLY A 2 3.31 9.21 -5.88
N PHE A 3 3.56 10.18 -6.78
CA PHE A 3 2.84 10.23 -8.07
C PHE A 3 3.10 9.01 -8.96
N SER A 4 4.31 8.46 -8.92
CA SER A 4 4.69 7.28 -9.69
C SER A 4 3.94 6.05 -9.18
N VAL A 5 3.84 5.86 -7.86
CA VAL A 5 3.13 4.74 -7.23
C VAL A 5 1.62 4.84 -7.49
N ALA A 6 1.02 6.01 -7.26
CA ALA A 6 -0.41 6.22 -7.53
C ALA A 6 -0.73 6.05 -9.03
N GLY A 7 0.10 6.60 -9.91
CA GLY A 7 -0.07 6.49 -11.35
C GLY A 7 0.03 5.05 -11.86
N LEU A 8 1.03 4.29 -11.40
CA LEU A 8 1.20 2.88 -11.78
C LEU A 8 0.09 1.99 -11.21
N ALA A 9 -0.39 2.27 -9.99
CA ALA A 9 -1.50 1.53 -9.40
C ALA A 9 -2.80 1.71 -10.20
N LEU A 10 -3.14 2.95 -10.58
CA LEU A 10 -4.32 3.23 -11.41
C LEU A 10 -4.16 2.70 -12.84
N LEU A 11 -2.99 2.90 -13.45
CA LEU A 11 -2.71 2.44 -14.80
C LEU A 11 -2.78 0.92 -14.87
N GLY A 12 -2.17 0.21 -13.93
CA GLY A 12 -2.22 -1.24 -13.84
C GLY A 12 -3.65 -1.77 -13.66
N LEU A 13 -4.41 -1.17 -12.75
CA LEU A 13 -5.81 -1.53 -12.53
C LEU A 13 -6.67 -1.31 -13.78
N MET A 14 -6.51 -0.15 -14.44
CA MET A 14 -7.20 0.18 -15.69
C MET A 14 -6.82 -0.81 -16.79
N PHE A 15 -5.53 -1.12 -16.94
CA PHE A 15 -5.05 -2.03 -17.96
C PHE A 15 -5.62 -3.45 -17.78
N VAL A 16 -5.60 -3.97 -16.56
CA VAL A 16 -6.17 -5.29 -16.22
C VAL A 16 -7.68 -5.31 -16.50
N TYR A 17 -8.40 -4.25 -16.12
CA TYR A 17 -9.83 -4.14 -16.41
C TYR A 17 -10.11 -4.14 -17.93
N LEU A 18 -9.40 -3.31 -18.70
CA LEU A 18 -9.59 -3.24 -20.16
C LEU A 18 -9.28 -4.58 -20.83
N LEU A 19 -8.18 -5.24 -20.45
CA LEU A 19 -7.75 -6.48 -21.07
C LEU A 19 -8.74 -7.62 -20.79
N PHE A 20 -9.10 -7.84 -19.52
CA PHE A 20 -9.87 -9.03 -19.15
C PHE A 20 -11.37 -8.84 -19.27
N VAL A 21 -11.89 -7.65 -18.99
CA VAL A 21 -13.34 -7.39 -19.01
C VAL A 21 -13.81 -6.98 -20.39
N ILE A 22 -13.09 -6.07 -21.06
CA ILE A 22 -13.54 -5.54 -22.37
C ILE A 22 -13.04 -6.40 -23.52
N TRP A 23 -11.76 -6.77 -23.52
CA TRP A 23 -11.17 -7.46 -24.68
C TRP A 23 -11.36 -8.98 -24.65
N LEU A 24 -11.29 -9.58 -23.47
CA LEU A 24 -11.45 -11.03 -23.29
C LEU A 24 -12.86 -11.44 -22.84
N GLU A 25 -13.75 -10.46 -22.62
CA GLU A 25 -15.17 -10.66 -22.23
C GLU A 25 -15.33 -11.69 -21.10
N VAL A 26 -14.45 -11.64 -20.09
CA VAL A 26 -14.55 -12.51 -18.92
C VAL A 26 -15.65 -11.99 -17.99
N ASP A 27 -16.69 -12.80 -17.77
CA ASP A 27 -17.85 -12.46 -16.93
C ASP A 27 -17.46 -12.21 -15.45
N ASP A 28 -16.32 -12.75 -15.00
CA ASP A 28 -15.81 -12.63 -13.62
C ASP A 28 -14.92 -11.40 -13.38
N ALA A 29 -15.36 -10.24 -13.86
CA ALA A 29 -14.64 -8.96 -13.72
C ALA A 29 -14.21 -8.65 -12.27
N PHE A 30 -15.03 -9.04 -11.30
CA PHE A 30 -14.74 -8.89 -9.87
C PHE A 30 -13.54 -9.72 -9.42
N GLU A 31 -13.51 -11.00 -9.79
CA GLU A 31 -12.45 -11.92 -9.38
C GLU A 31 -11.10 -11.42 -9.88
N ILE A 32 -11.07 -10.92 -11.12
CA ILE A 32 -9.89 -10.32 -11.74
C ILE A 32 -9.39 -9.10 -10.97
N VAL A 33 -10.29 -8.18 -10.57
CA VAL A 33 -9.91 -6.97 -9.83
C VAL A 33 -9.41 -7.31 -8.42
N THR A 34 -10.03 -8.28 -7.75
CA THR A 34 -9.55 -8.74 -6.44
C THR A 34 -8.21 -9.49 -6.54
N ALA A 35 -7.99 -10.25 -7.61
CA ALA A 35 -6.73 -10.93 -7.90
C ALA A 35 -5.58 -9.94 -8.13
N TYR A 36 -5.85 -8.79 -8.76
CA TYR A 36 -4.87 -7.70 -8.89
C TYR A 36 -4.42 -7.18 -7.52
N GLY A 37 -5.37 -6.92 -6.62
CA GLY A 37 -5.07 -6.51 -5.24
C GLY A 37 -4.24 -7.56 -4.49
N LEU A 38 -4.65 -8.83 -4.56
CA LEU A 38 -3.96 -9.95 -3.90
C LEU A 38 -2.53 -10.15 -4.44
N GLY A 39 -2.34 -9.99 -5.76
CA GLY A 39 -1.01 -10.02 -6.37
C GLY A 39 -0.12 -8.88 -5.86
N GLY A 40 -0.67 -7.66 -5.75
CA GLY A 40 0.00 -6.51 -5.16
C GLY A 40 0.46 -6.78 -3.72
N SER A 41 -0.43 -7.30 -2.86
CA SER A 41 -0.11 -7.63 -1.46
C SER A 41 0.96 -8.68 -1.33
N SER A 42 0.94 -9.68 -2.21
CA SER A 42 1.93 -10.75 -2.20
C SER A 42 3.34 -10.22 -2.48
N ILE A 43 3.49 -9.36 -3.50
CA ILE A 43 4.78 -8.75 -3.82
C ILE A 43 5.20 -7.75 -2.75
N ALA A 44 4.28 -6.91 -2.26
CA ALA A 44 4.55 -5.94 -1.19
C ALA A 44 5.07 -6.61 0.09
N LEU A 45 4.49 -7.76 0.46
CA LEU A 45 4.94 -8.56 1.60
C LEU A 45 6.39 -9.01 1.43
N PHE A 46 6.74 -9.59 0.28
CA PHE A 46 8.12 -10.04 0.05
C PHE A 46 9.11 -8.89 -0.07
N SER A 47 8.74 -7.78 -0.72
CA SER A 47 9.64 -6.62 -0.84
C SER A 47 9.87 -5.95 0.52
N ARG A 48 8.84 -5.88 1.37
CA ARG A 48 8.95 -5.26 2.69
C ARG A 48 9.71 -6.14 3.67
N VAL A 49 9.43 -7.44 3.70
CA VAL A 49 10.17 -8.38 4.57
C VAL A 49 11.60 -8.56 4.08
N GLY A 50 11.81 -8.76 2.78
CA GLY A 50 13.14 -8.93 2.20
C GLY A 50 14.00 -7.69 2.34
N GLY A 51 13.46 -6.52 1.97
CA GLY A 51 14.17 -5.25 2.11
C GLY A 51 14.41 -4.86 3.57
N GLY A 52 13.43 -5.09 4.45
CA GLY A 52 13.52 -4.84 5.89
C GLY A 52 14.60 -5.68 6.58
N ILE A 53 14.70 -6.97 6.24
CA ILE A 53 15.78 -7.83 6.75
C ILE A 53 17.13 -7.33 6.25
N TYR A 54 17.22 -6.96 4.97
CA TYR A 54 18.48 -6.50 4.37
C TYR A 54 18.98 -5.19 5.01
N THR A 55 18.14 -4.14 5.09
CA THR A 55 18.52 -2.86 5.71
C THR A 55 18.86 -3.04 7.19
N LYS A 56 18.00 -3.71 7.97
CA LYS A 56 18.23 -3.83 9.41
C LYS A 56 19.37 -4.75 9.80
N ALA A 57 19.71 -5.75 8.99
CA ALA A 57 20.92 -6.53 9.22
C ALA A 57 22.18 -5.71 8.91
N ALA A 58 22.15 -4.87 7.88
CA ALA A 58 23.28 -4.04 7.48
C ALA A 58 23.51 -2.86 8.45
N ASP A 59 22.46 -2.08 8.75
CA ASP A 59 22.41 -0.96 9.70
C ASP A 59 22.96 -1.39 11.08
N VAL A 60 22.36 -2.43 11.68
CA VAL A 60 22.78 -2.93 13.00
C VAL A 60 24.21 -3.48 12.99
N GLY A 61 24.63 -4.15 11.90
CA GLY A 61 25.99 -4.67 11.78
C GLY A 61 27.05 -3.57 11.61
N ALA A 62 26.74 -2.56 10.78
CA ALA A 62 27.61 -1.42 10.53
C ALA A 62 27.78 -0.57 11.79
N ASP A 63 26.69 -0.33 12.51
CA ASP A 63 26.68 0.50 13.71
C ASP A 63 27.36 -0.16 14.91
N LEU A 64 27.08 -1.43 15.17
CA LEU A 64 27.67 -2.11 16.31
C LEU A 64 29.19 -2.26 16.16
N VAL A 65 29.66 -2.74 15.01
CA VAL A 65 31.10 -2.95 14.80
C VAL A 65 31.82 -1.62 14.57
N GLY A 66 31.22 -0.69 13.84
CA GLY A 66 31.80 0.63 13.56
C GLY A 66 31.82 1.54 14.78
N LYS A 67 30.63 1.90 15.29
CA LYS A 67 30.48 2.89 16.36
C LYS A 67 30.86 2.32 17.72
N VAL A 68 30.42 1.10 18.06
CA VAL A 68 30.56 0.56 19.42
C VAL A 68 31.91 -0.15 19.64
N GLU A 69 32.36 -0.98 18.69
CA GLU A 69 33.61 -1.74 18.86
C GLU A 69 34.85 -0.97 18.38
N ALA A 70 34.82 -0.43 17.16
CA ALA A 70 35.97 0.25 16.56
C ALA A 70 36.05 1.74 16.90
N GLY A 71 34.98 2.34 17.43
CA GLY A 71 34.92 3.76 17.78
C GLY A 71 35.08 4.71 16.59
N ILE A 72 34.77 4.23 15.38
CA ILE A 72 34.80 5.05 14.16
C ILE A 72 33.44 5.73 13.95
N PRO A 73 33.41 6.87 13.24
CA PRO A 73 32.15 7.55 12.92
C PRO A 73 31.18 6.65 12.14
N GLU A 74 29.90 7.00 12.23
CA GLU A 74 28.85 6.50 11.34
C GLU A 74 29.21 6.72 9.87
N ASP A 75 28.83 5.78 9.01
CA ASP A 75 29.08 5.84 7.56
C ASP A 75 30.56 6.03 7.15
N ASP A 76 31.50 5.64 8.01
CA ASP A 76 32.91 5.78 7.68
C ASP A 76 33.28 4.85 6.51
N PRO A 77 33.98 5.35 5.47
CA PRO A 77 34.35 4.57 4.30
C PRO A 77 35.30 3.40 4.62
N ARG A 78 35.89 3.35 5.81
CA ARG A 78 36.69 2.21 6.30
C ARG A 78 35.84 1.04 6.77
N ASN A 79 34.57 1.26 7.07
CA ASN A 79 33.65 0.20 7.47
C ASN A 79 33.06 -0.45 6.20
N PRO A 80 33.33 -1.75 5.94
CA PRO A 80 32.84 -2.42 4.75
C PRO A 80 31.31 -2.58 4.71
N ALA A 81 30.63 -2.46 5.85
CA ALA A 81 29.18 -2.62 5.94
C ALA A 81 28.38 -1.38 5.51
N THR A 82 29.00 -0.21 5.40
CA THR A 82 28.32 1.06 5.07
C THR A 82 27.73 1.09 3.67
N ILE A 83 28.33 0.38 2.71
CA ILE A 83 27.75 0.20 1.38
C ILE A 83 26.46 -0.61 1.48
N ALA A 84 26.45 -1.67 2.30
CA ALA A 84 25.27 -2.51 2.46
C ALA A 84 24.14 -1.75 3.18
N ASP A 85 24.48 -0.88 4.12
CA ASP A 85 23.54 -0.02 4.85
C ASP A 85 22.83 0.96 3.90
N ASN A 86 23.62 1.74 3.15
CA ASN A 86 23.10 2.69 2.16
C ASN A 86 22.32 2.01 1.01
N VAL A 87 22.73 0.81 0.59
CA VAL A 87 21.93 0.00 -0.34
C VAL A 87 20.63 -0.46 0.33
N GLY A 88 20.69 -0.83 1.60
CA GLY A 88 19.56 -1.24 2.40
C GLY A 88 18.50 -0.17 2.51
N ASP A 89 18.86 1.09 2.73
CA ASP A 89 17.90 2.20 2.78
C ASP A 89 17.12 2.33 1.45
N ASN A 90 17.78 2.13 0.32
CA ASN A 90 17.10 2.19 -0.97
C ASN A 90 16.21 0.96 -1.22
N VAL A 91 16.63 -0.23 -0.77
CA VAL A 91 15.90 -1.49 -1.00
C VAL A 91 14.73 -1.65 -0.01
N GLY A 92 14.95 -1.37 1.27
CA GLY A 92 13.95 -1.49 2.33
C GLY A 92 13.05 -0.26 2.39
N ASP A 93 13.65 0.90 2.70
CA ASP A 93 12.88 2.09 3.06
C ASP A 93 12.24 2.76 1.84
N VAL A 94 12.85 2.64 0.65
CA VAL A 94 12.27 3.20 -0.58
C VAL A 94 11.46 2.16 -1.36
N ALA A 95 12.06 1.05 -1.79
CA ALA A 95 11.35 0.08 -2.63
C ALA A 95 10.29 -0.70 -1.84
N GLY A 96 10.61 -1.14 -0.61
CA GLY A 96 9.65 -1.79 0.28
C GLY A 96 8.47 -0.90 0.65
N MET A 97 8.72 0.35 1.04
CA MET A 97 7.65 1.31 1.33
C MET A 97 6.82 1.66 0.09
N GLY A 98 7.46 1.76 -1.09
CA GLY A 98 6.75 2.01 -2.35
C GLY A 98 5.74 0.92 -2.70
N ALA A 99 6.11 -0.34 -2.49
CA ALA A 99 5.22 -1.49 -2.71
C ALA A 99 4.10 -1.56 -1.66
N ASP A 100 4.39 -1.23 -0.40
CA ASP A 100 3.39 -1.13 0.68
C ASP A 100 2.32 -0.08 0.35
N LEU A 101 2.75 1.10 -0.10
CA LEU A 101 1.85 2.18 -0.52
C LEU A 101 1.06 1.83 -1.78
N PHE A 102 1.68 1.12 -2.74
CA PHE A 102 0.99 0.64 -3.94
C PHE A 102 -0.17 -0.28 -3.56
N GLU A 103 0.11 -1.25 -2.70
CA GLU A 103 -0.90 -2.22 -2.29
C GLU A 103 -2.01 -1.56 -1.47
N SER A 104 -1.67 -0.76 -0.47
CA SER A 104 -2.68 -0.10 0.36
C SER A 104 -3.57 0.84 -0.47
N TYR A 105 -2.99 1.50 -1.48
CA TYR A 105 -3.75 2.33 -2.40
C TYR A 105 -4.70 1.49 -3.28
N ALA A 106 -4.19 0.43 -3.92
CA ALA A 106 -5.02 -0.46 -4.73
C ALA A 106 -6.13 -1.13 -3.89
N GLY A 107 -5.79 -1.61 -2.69
CA GLY A 107 -6.72 -2.21 -1.73
C GLY A 107 -7.81 -1.24 -1.29
N SER A 108 -7.48 0.03 -1.06
CA SER A 108 -8.48 1.05 -0.69
C SER A 108 -9.52 1.33 -1.78
N ILE A 109 -9.18 1.07 -3.05
CA ILE A 109 -10.09 1.18 -4.20
C ILE A 109 -10.90 -0.11 -4.37
N ILE A 110 -10.26 -1.27 -4.23
CA ILE A 110 -10.87 -2.58 -4.45
C ILE A 110 -11.86 -2.92 -3.33
N ALA A 111 -11.58 -2.58 -2.07
CA ALA A 111 -12.44 -2.87 -0.93
C ALA A 111 -13.88 -2.30 -1.05
N PRO A 112 -14.10 -1.00 -1.36
CA PRO A 112 -15.44 -0.47 -1.57
C PRO A 112 -16.11 -1.05 -2.82
N VAL A 113 -15.37 -1.28 -3.92
CA VAL A 113 -15.91 -1.96 -5.11
C VAL A 113 -16.41 -3.35 -4.73
N ALA A 114 -15.65 -4.06 -3.91
CA ALA A 114 -16.00 -5.40 -3.50
C ALA A 114 -17.25 -5.42 -2.60
N LEU A 115 -17.31 -4.50 -1.63
CA LEU A 115 -18.45 -4.34 -0.74
C LEU A 115 -19.75 -4.05 -1.52
N THR A 116 -19.69 -3.12 -2.46
CA THR A 116 -20.85 -2.76 -3.29
C THR A 116 -21.30 -3.94 -4.15
N ALA A 117 -20.39 -4.72 -4.72
CA ALA A 117 -20.73 -5.90 -5.52
C ALA A 117 -21.50 -6.95 -4.71
N PHE A 118 -21.12 -7.17 -3.45
CA PHE A 118 -21.85 -8.09 -2.57
C PHE A 118 -23.20 -7.53 -2.08
N ALA A 119 -23.28 -6.23 -1.86
CA ALA A 119 -24.45 -5.60 -1.25
C ALA A 119 -25.58 -5.29 -2.26
N VAL A 120 -25.28 -5.24 -3.56
CA VAL A 120 -26.27 -5.10 -4.63
C VAL A 120 -26.70 -6.49 -5.11
N THR A 121 -27.86 -6.95 -4.63
CA THR A 121 -28.50 -8.18 -5.09
C THR A 121 -28.96 -8.02 -6.55
N GLY A 122 -28.24 -8.61 -7.49
CA GLY A 122 -28.55 -8.54 -8.93
C GLY A 122 -27.34 -8.28 -9.83
N GLY A 123 -26.19 -7.96 -9.24
CA GLY A 123 -24.97 -7.59 -9.97
C GLY A 123 -24.83 -6.07 -10.09
N LEU A 124 -23.60 -5.61 -10.29
CA LEU A 124 -23.28 -4.21 -10.58
C LEU A 124 -23.22 -4.03 -12.09
N GLU A 125 -24.18 -3.32 -12.68
CA GLU A 125 -24.06 -2.86 -14.06
C GLU A 125 -23.38 -1.49 -14.11
N ALA A 126 -22.66 -1.19 -15.20
CA ALA A 126 -21.99 0.10 -15.37
C ALA A 126 -22.94 1.31 -15.29
N ALA A 127 -24.23 1.10 -15.60
CA ALA A 127 -25.28 2.11 -15.47
C ALA A 127 -25.58 2.48 -14.01
N ASP A 128 -25.33 1.58 -13.07
CA ASP A 128 -25.61 1.78 -11.64
C ASP A 128 -24.49 2.52 -10.91
N ALA A 129 -23.33 2.74 -11.54
CA ALA A 129 -22.20 3.44 -10.93
C ALA A 129 -22.54 4.88 -10.46
N THR A 130 -23.54 5.50 -11.08
CA THR A 130 -24.06 6.83 -10.72
C THR A 130 -25.32 6.81 -9.83
N SER A 131 -25.85 5.62 -9.53
CA SER A 131 -27.03 5.47 -8.69
C SER A 131 -26.69 5.86 -7.24
N SER A 132 -27.52 6.70 -6.61
CA SER A 132 -27.27 7.24 -5.27
C SER A 132 -27.13 6.17 -4.18
N GLY A 133 -27.74 4.99 -4.37
CA GLY A 133 -27.53 3.83 -3.49
C GLY A 133 -26.15 3.20 -3.62
N VAL A 134 -25.60 3.14 -4.84
CA VAL A 134 -24.27 2.58 -5.16
C VAL A 134 -23.16 3.54 -4.73
N ILE A 135 -23.34 4.84 -4.98
CA ILE A 135 -22.43 5.88 -4.49
C ILE A 135 -22.35 5.85 -2.96
N GLY A 136 -23.50 5.71 -2.28
CA GLY A 136 -23.56 5.58 -0.83
C GLY A 136 -22.75 4.40 -0.28
N GLN A 137 -22.75 3.27 -0.97
CA GLN A 137 -21.99 2.07 -0.57
C GLN A 137 -20.50 2.13 -0.92
N LEU A 138 -20.14 2.74 -2.06
CA LEU A 138 -18.74 3.04 -2.40
C LEU A 138 -18.10 4.06 -1.44
N MET A 139 -18.89 5.02 -0.96
CA MET A 139 -18.46 6.03 0.01
C MET A 139 -18.51 5.55 1.46
N PHE A 140 -19.20 4.45 1.74
CA PHE A 140 -19.39 3.93 3.10
C PHE A 140 -18.04 3.67 3.79
N PRO A 141 -17.05 2.97 3.20
CA PRO A 141 -15.75 2.76 3.86
C PRO A 141 -14.98 4.06 4.12
N HIS A 142 -15.11 5.06 3.24
CA HIS A 142 -14.51 6.39 3.43
C HIS A 142 -15.17 7.14 4.61
N GLY A 143 -16.49 7.00 4.79
CA GLY A 143 -17.24 7.57 5.91
C GLY A 143 -16.91 6.93 7.26
N TYR A 144 -16.65 5.62 7.31
CA TYR A 144 -16.10 5.00 8.53
C TYR A 144 -14.71 5.50 8.81
N CYS A 145 -13.85 5.62 7.80
CA CYS A 145 -12.48 6.09 8.00
C CYS A 145 -12.43 7.52 8.55
N THR A 146 -13.29 8.44 8.09
CA THR A 146 -13.39 9.80 8.66
C THR A 146 -14.00 9.81 10.06
N CYS A 147 -15.05 9.03 10.31
CA CYS A 147 -15.67 8.94 11.64
C CYS A 147 -14.74 8.26 12.67
N TRP A 148 -13.92 7.29 12.21
CA TRP A 148 -12.91 6.62 13.01
C TRP A 148 -11.68 7.52 13.23
N TYR A 149 -11.25 8.26 12.20
CA TYR A 149 -10.20 9.28 12.32
C TYR A 149 -10.59 10.38 13.30
N ASP A 150 -11.82 10.91 13.22
CA ASP A 150 -12.35 11.88 14.20
C ASP A 150 -12.44 11.27 15.60
N ARG A 151 -12.84 10.01 15.73
CA ARG A 151 -12.91 9.30 17.03
C ARG A 151 -11.53 8.97 17.61
N PHE A 152 -10.50 8.80 16.78
CA PHE A 152 -9.12 8.60 17.22
C PHE A 152 -8.48 9.92 17.62
N ASN A 153 -8.67 10.97 16.83
CA ASN A 153 -8.12 12.30 17.09
C ASN A 153 -8.74 12.95 18.36
N THR A 154 -10.03 12.73 18.61
CA THR A 154 -10.72 13.22 19.82
C THR A 154 -10.37 12.46 21.10
N ARG A 155 -9.71 11.29 21.02
CA ARG A 155 -9.23 10.53 22.20
C ARG A 155 -7.78 10.84 22.60
N PHE A 156 -6.99 11.46 21.73
CA PHE A 156 -5.57 11.77 21.98
C PHE A 156 -5.25 13.26 22.15
N LEU A 157 -6.20 14.16 21.91
CA LEU A 157 -6.06 15.56 22.32
C LEU A 157 -6.62 15.73 23.75
N PRO A 158 -5.77 15.92 24.78
CA PRO A 158 -6.28 16.34 26.08
C PRO A 158 -7.03 17.65 25.89
N SER A 159 -8.21 17.74 26.52
CA SER A 159 -9.03 18.94 26.55
C SER A 159 -8.20 20.15 26.98
N GLN A 160 -7.71 20.94 26.03
CA GLN A 160 -7.26 22.29 26.31
C GLN A 160 -8.51 23.08 26.66
N GLY A 161 -8.60 23.42 27.94
CA GLY A 161 -9.74 24.02 28.59
C GLY A 161 -10.20 25.30 27.89
N ARG A 162 -11.52 25.42 27.81
CA ARG A 162 -12.21 26.69 27.63
C ARG A 162 -12.61 27.22 29.01
#